data_AF-A0A3A8GLZ3-F1
#
_entry.id   AF-A0A3A8GLZ3-F1
#
_cell.length_a   1.000
_cell.length_b   1.000
_cell.length_c   1.000
_cell.angle_alpha   90.00
_cell.angle_beta   90.00
_cell.angle_gamma   90.00
#
_symmetry.space_group_name_H-M   'P 1'
#
loop_
_entity.id
_entity.type
_entity.pdbx_description
1 polymer ?
#
loop_
_entity_poly.entity_id
_entity_poly.type
_entity_poly.pdbx_seq_one_letter_code
_entity_poly.pdbx_strand_id
1 'polypeptide(L)'
;MGEVIFLEVLEGDAVQSRHRLDMLPVTVGRGYANDIILDDPKVSAEHLRLERREDGAVVLHDVGSVNGTFSVEPWAALKELVITPDARVSVGDTVLRFRPRSFVVEDTVVNEAPEAPSERLLERPRAFALTLQALVVTSFISERVTQFRKTDWGDLLMSAVVPLGLALLWAGGWSLASRIARKRFHFRVHTTIAALVLLGFALLPPLFALVSFSFSLGSWLAFGRMLAVLGLVGWGLYWHLRYVTRWSGKRVVRGLVIASVGVMVLTNASDLLGNEPFSEELEFPRSLLPPVLRLAPAHSMDSFFEDVKPLEKKVDALVKER
;
A
#
# COMPACT_ATOMS: atom_id res chain seq x y z
N MET A 1 -29.16 43.41 -21.42
CA MET A 1 -27.89 43.01 -20.78
C MET A 1 -27.57 41.61 -21.28
N GLY A 2 -26.40 41.42 -21.90
CA GLY A 2 -26.04 40.15 -22.51
C GLY A 2 -25.93 39.03 -21.47
N GLU A 3 -26.35 37.83 -21.84
CA GLU A 3 -26.16 36.63 -21.01
C GLU A 3 -24.66 36.40 -20.77
N VAL A 4 -24.28 36.28 -19.50
CA VAL A 4 -22.89 36.03 -19.08
C VAL A 4 -22.57 34.55 -19.32
N ILE A 5 -21.50 34.31 -20.07
CA ILE A 5 -21.00 32.98 -20.41
C ILE A 5 -19.68 32.76 -19.68
N PHE A 6 -19.48 31.55 -19.18
CA PHE A 6 -18.21 31.09 -18.63
C PHE A 6 -17.54 30.15 -19.62
N LEU A 7 -16.26 30.38 -19.86
CA LEU A 7 -15.37 29.46 -20.57
C LEU A 7 -14.60 28.64 -19.54
N GLU A 8 -14.76 27.33 -19.58
CA GLU A 8 -13.98 26.37 -18.79
C GLU A 8 -12.89 25.76 -19.69
N VAL A 9 -11.65 25.76 -19.21
CA VAL A 9 -10.53 25.05 -19.85
C VAL A 9 -10.42 23.68 -19.21
N LEU A 10 -10.47 22.63 -20.01
CA LEU A 10 -10.48 21.24 -19.56
C LEU A 10 -9.15 20.55 -19.83
N GLU A 11 -8.71 19.73 -18.89
CA GLU A 11 -7.65 18.74 -19.04
C GLU A 11 -8.27 17.35 -18.82
N GLY A 12 -8.60 16.66 -19.92
CA GLY A 12 -9.49 15.49 -19.87
C GLY A 12 -10.92 15.91 -19.45
N ASP A 13 -11.44 15.30 -18.38
CA ASP A 13 -12.75 15.67 -17.80
C ASP A 13 -12.66 16.70 -16.66
N ALA A 14 -11.44 17.06 -16.23
CA ALA A 14 -11.24 17.99 -15.12
C ALA A 14 -11.19 19.44 -15.61
N VAL A 15 -11.90 20.33 -14.91
CA VAL A 15 -11.82 21.78 -15.15
C VAL A 15 -10.54 22.32 -14.53
N GLN A 16 -9.64 22.83 -15.38
CA GLN A 16 -8.37 23.43 -14.98
C GLN A 16 -8.56 24.91 -14.59
N SER A 17 -9.28 25.67 -15.41
CA SER A 17 -9.56 27.09 -15.17
C SER A 17 -10.96 27.48 -15.64
N ARG A 18 -11.47 28.59 -15.08
CA ARG A 18 -12.76 29.19 -15.43
C ARG A 18 -12.56 30.67 -15.73
N HIS A 19 -13.00 31.11 -16.89
CA HIS A 19 -12.92 32.49 -17.34
C HIS A 19 -14.34 33.03 -17.52
N ARG A 20 -14.64 34.14 -16.85
CA ARG A 20 -15.92 34.83 -17.01
C ARG A 20 -15.84 35.76 -18.21
N LEU A 21 -16.75 35.61 -19.17
CA LEU A 21 -16.81 36.42 -20.38
C LEU A 21 -17.81 37.57 -20.16
N ASP A 22 -17.32 38.70 -19.63
CA ASP A 22 -18.15 39.85 -19.29
C ASP A 22 -18.43 40.78 -20.47
N MET A 23 -17.51 40.86 -21.42
CA MET A 23 -17.60 41.70 -22.62
C MET A 23 -17.22 40.87 -23.85
N LEU A 24 -17.75 41.22 -25.02
CA LEU A 24 -17.38 40.64 -26.31
C LEU A 24 -17.04 41.79 -27.28
N PRO A 25 -16.06 41.62 -28.18
CA PRO A 25 -15.37 40.38 -28.50
C PRO A 25 -14.32 39.94 -27.47
N VAL A 26 -14.05 38.64 -27.40
CA VAL A 26 -12.98 38.02 -26.58
C VAL A 26 -12.06 37.22 -27.48
N THR A 27 -10.76 37.36 -27.29
CA THR A 27 -9.73 36.64 -28.02
C THR A 27 -9.15 35.52 -27.17
N VAL A 28 -8.87 34.37 -27.80
CA VAL A 28 -8.29 33.19 -27.14
C VAL A 28 -7.12 32.67 -27.97
N GLY A 29 -5.99 32.42 -27.33
CA GLY A 29 -4.80 31.90 -28.00
C GLY A 29 -3.63 31.75 -27.03
N ARG A 30 -2.47 31.30 -27.53
CA ARG A 30 -1.25 31.17 -26.71
C ARG A 30 -0.51 32.49 -26.53
N GLY A 31 -0.78 33.48 -27.38
CA GLY A 31 -0.14 34.79 -27.33
C GLY A 31 -0.61 35.61 -26.13
N TYR A 32 0.31 36.37 -25.53
CA TYR A 32 0.02 37.27 -24.40
C TYR A 32 -0.86 38.48 -24.74
N ALA A 33 -1.19 38.67 -26.01
CA ALA A 33 -2.11 39.72 -26.46
C ALA A 33 -3.59 39.30 -26.38
N ASN A 34 -3.89 38.02 -26.11
CA ASN A 34 -5.26 37.54 -25.99
C ASN A 34 -5.83 37.80 -24.59
N ASP A 35 -7.15 37.92 -24.52
CA ASP A 35 -7.89 38.01 -23.25
C ASP A 35 -7.79 36.71 -22.44
N ILE A 36 -7.77 35.57 -23.14
CA ILE A 36 -7.63 34.24 -22.55
C ILE A 36 -6.41 33.57 -23.14
N ILE A 37 -5.39 33.42 -22.31
CA ILE A 37 -4.10 32.85 -22.68
C ILE A 37 -4.12 31.36 -22.35
N LEU A 38 -3.92 30.51 -23.36
CA LEU A 38 -3.83 29.06 -23.22
C LEU A 38 -2.36 28.61 -23.28
N ASP A 39 -1.93 27.82 -22.30
CA ASP A 39 -0.57 27.25 -22.25
C ASP A 39 -0.51 25.90 -22.97
N ASP A 40 -0.78 25.93 -24.28
CA ASP A 40 -0.76 24.75 -25.16
C ASP A 40 0.06 25.06 -26.41
N PRO A 41 1.20 24.37 -26.64
CA PRO A 41 2.07 24.65 -27.78
C PRO A 41 1.41 24.43 -29.15
N LYS A 42 0.33 23.65 -29.22
CA LYS A 42 -0.45 23.44 -30.45
C LYS A 42 -1.51 24.51 -30.68
N VAL A 43 -1.73 25.42 -29.73
CA VAL A 43 -2.60 26.58 -29.90
C VAL A 43 -1.79 27.72 -30.55
N SER A 44 -2.34 28.26 -31.64
CA SER A 44 -1.81 29.45 -32.32
C SER A 44 -1.74 30.67 -31.40
N ALA A 45 -0.84 31.61 -31.73
CA ALA A 45 -0.68 32.84 -30.96
C ALA A 45 -1.99 33.61 -30.84
N GLU A 46 -2.75 33.73 -31.92
CA GLU A 46 -4.15 34.13 -31.97
C GLU A 46 -4.91 32.95 -32.60
N HIS A 47 -5.90 32.37 -31.92
CA HIS A 47 -6.54 31.12 -32.37
C HIS A 47 -8.03 31.30 -32.58
N LEU A 48 -8.73 31.81 -31.58
CA LEU A 48 -10.17 31.99 -31.61
C LEU A 48 -10.55 33.42 -31.27
N ARG A 49 -11.69 33.84 -31.81
CA ARG A 49 -12.38 35.06 -31.44
C ARG A 49 -13.85 34.79 -31.20
N LEU A 50 -14.33 35.21 -30.04
CA LEU A 50 -15.71 35.08 -29.60
C LEU A 50 -16.38 36.43 -29.84
N GLU A 51 -17.47 36.47 -30.59
CA GLU A 51 -18.21 37.69 -30.90
C GLU A 51 -19.69 37.52 -30.61
N ARG A 52 -20.39 38.63 -30.41
CA ARG A 52 -21.86 38.63 -30.30
C ARG A 52 -22.43 39.09 -31.64
N ARG A 53 -23.26 38.25 -32.26
CA ARG A 53 -24.03 38.60 -33.46
C ARG A 53 -25.18 39.55 -33.12
N GLU A 54 -25.76 40.17 -34.15
CA GLU A 54 -26.90 41.10 -34.03
C GLU A 54 -28.14 40.45 -33.41
N ASP A 55 -28.34 39.14 -33.61
CA ASP A 55 -29.40 38.33 -33.01
C ASP A 55 -29.19 38.03 -31.51
N GLY A 56 -28.05 38.47 -30.95
CA GLY A 56 -27.66 38.27 -29.56
C GLY A 56 -26.93 36.95 -29.29
N ALA A 57 -26.80 36.06 -30.27
CA ALA A 57 -26.07 34.81 -30.13
C ALA A 57 -24.57 35.07 -30.02
N VAL A 58 -23.88 34.27 -29.20
CA VAL A 58 -22.42 34.31 -29.10
C VAL A 58 -21.85 33.27 -30.04
N VAL A 59 -20.91 33.70 -30.88
CA VAL A 59 -20.34 32.90 -31.94
C VAL A 59 -18.83 32.88 -31.80
N LEU A 60 -18.28 31.68 -31.89
CA LEU A 60 -16.86 31.42 -31.91
C LEU A 60 -16.39 31.37 -33.37
N HIS A 61 -15.31 32.08 -33.67
CA HIS A 61 -14.64 32.09 -34.96
C HIS A 61 -13.20 31.61 -34.80
N ASP A 62 -12.76 30.69 -35.66
CA ASP A 62 -11.34 30.41 -35.85
C ASP A 62 -10.73 31.49 -36.75
N VAL A 63 -9.73 32.22 -36.24
CA VAL A 63 -9.11 33.35 -36.95
C VAL A 63 -7.96 32.95 -37.88
N GLY A 64 -7.88 31.67 -38.25
CA GLY A 64 -6.82 31.16 -39.12
C GLY A 64 -5.73 30.43 -38.35
N SER A 65 -6.12 29.66 -37.33
CA SER A 65 -5.23 28.84 -36.53
C SER A 65 -4.49 27.81 -37.39
N VAL A 66 -3.30 27.40 -36.93
CA VAL A 66 -2.42 26.49 -37.69
C VAL A 66 -2.93 25.04 -37.62
N ASN A 67 -3.42 24.63 -36.45
CA ASN A 67 -3.87 23.26 -36.21
C ASN A 67 -5.39 23.10 -36.32
N GLY A 68 -6.12 24.19 -36.56
CA GLY A 68 -7.58 24.18 -36.68
C GLY A 68 -8.30 24.07 -35.34
N THR A 69 -9.60 24.33 -35.42
CA THR A 69 -10.56 24.21 -34.32
C THR A 69 -11.55 23.08 -34.61
N PHE A 70 -11.87 22.25 -33.62
CA PHE A 70 -12.76 21.10 -33.79
C PHE A 70 -13.91 21.10 -32.77
N SER A 71 -15.12 20.71 -33.17
CA SER A 71 -16.18 20.34 -32.22
C SER A 71 -15.86 18.97 -31.65
N VAL A 72 -16.21 18.73 -30.38
CA VAL A 72 -16.00 17.41 -29.76
C VAL A 72 -17.16 16.45 -30.09
N GLU A 73 -18.38 16.98 -30.24
CA GLU A 73 -19.61 16.18 -30.40
C GLU A 73 -20.53 16.77 -31.50
N PRO A 74 -20.53 16.23 -32.73
CA PRO A 74 -19.61 15.23 -33.27
C PRO A 74 -18.21 15.80 -33.53
N TRP A 75 -17.20 14.93 -33.68
CA TRP A 75 -15.85 15.36 -34.05
C TRP A 75 -15.79 15.88 -35.48
N ALA A 76 -15.66 17.21 -35.64
CA ALA A 76 -15.60 17.85 -36.94
C ALA A 76 -14.81 19.16 -36.87
N ALA A 77 -14.06 19.47 -37.94
CA ALA A 77 -13.40 20.76 -38.06
C ALA A 77 -14.45 21.86 -38.27
N LEU A 78 -14.29 22.98 -37.56
CA LEU A 78 -15.18 24.13 -37.66
C LEU A 78 -14.38 25.42 -37.84
N LYS A 79 -14.92 26.32 -38.66
CA LYS A 79 -14.44 27.71 -38.77
C LYS A 79 -15.25 28.67 -37.91
N GLU A 80 -16.49 28.27 -37.63
CA GLU A 80 -17.46 29.07 -36.91
C GLU A 80 -18.42 28.15 -36.16
N LEU A 81 -18.77 28.51 -34.93
CA LEU A 81 -19.74 27.77 -34.11
C LEU A 81 -20.58 28.73 -33.27
N VAL A 82 -21.90 28.62 -33.37
CA VAL A 82 -22.82 29.28 -32.42
C VAL A 82 -22.74 28.53 -31.09
N ILE A 83 -22.39 29.24 -30.03
CA ILE A 83 -22.15 28.64 -28.71
C ILE A 83 -23.48 28.24 -28.10
N THR A 84 -23.64 26.94 -27.87
CA THR A 84 -24.73 26.38 -27.08
C THR A 84 -24.28 26.14 -25.63
N PRO A 85 -25.22 26.05 -24.67
CA PRO A 85 -24.88 25.58 -23.33
C PRO A 85 -24.23 24.21 -23.40
N ASP A 86 -23.07 24.05 -22.75
CA ASP A 86 -22.25 22.83 -22.78
C ASP A 86 -21.52 22.53 -24.10
N ALA A 87 -21.47 23.48 -25.05
CA ALA A 87 -20.66 23.33 -26.25
C ALA A 87 -19.19 23.05 -25.88
N ARG A 88 -18.62 22.03 -26.52
CA ARG A 88 -17.21 21.63 -26.36
C ARG A 88 -16.45 21.79 -27.66
N VAL A 89 -15.33 22.50 -27.59
CA VAL A 89 -14.47 22.82 -28.73
C VAL A 89 -13.02 22.48 -28.38
N SER A 90 -12.36 21.71 -29.23
CA SER A 90 -10.94 21.39 -29.11
C SER A 90 -10.11 22.41 -29.89
N VAL A 91 -9.07 22.93 -29.23
CA VAL A 91 -8.02 23.77 -29.82
C VAL A 91 -6.67 23.21 -29.40
N GLY A 92 -5.90 22.66 -30.36
CA GLY A 92 -4.71 21.89 -30.01
C GLY A 92 -5.07 20.64 -29.19
N ASP A 93 -4.41 20.46 -28.04
CA ASP A 93 -4.69 19.40 -27.05
C ASP A 93 -5.64 19.87 -25.93
N THR A 94 -6.09 21.13 -25.99
CA THR A 94 -6.95 21.76 -24.98
C THR A 94 -8.41 21.70 -25.39
N VAL A 95 -9.30 21.31 -24.47
CA VAL A 95 -10.75 21.34 -24.69
C VAL A 95 -11.36 22.51 -23.93
N LEU A 96 -12.11 23.33 -24.66
CA LEU A 96 -12.86 24.47 -24.18
C LEU A 96 -14.33 24.08 -24.02
N ARG A 97 -14.94 24.40 -22.87
CA ARG A 97 -16.35 24.14 -22.59
C ARG A 97 -17.07 25.42 -22.16
N PHE A 98 -18.23 25.68 -22.76
CA PHE A 98 -19.01 26.89 -22.47
C PHE A 98 -20.18 26.58 -21.52
N ARG A 99 -20.34 27.39 -20.47
CA ARG A 99 -21.43 27.25 -19.50
C ARG A 99 -22.14 28.58 -19.27
N PRO A 100 -23.49 28.58 -19.21
CA PRO A 100 -24.22 29.79 -18.83
C PRO A 100 -24.09 30.03 -17.33
N ARG A 101 -24.35 31.27 -16.89
CA ARG A 101 -24.42 31.61 -15.46
C ARG A 101 -25.47 30.80 -14.68
N SER A 102 -26.51 30.33 -15.36
CA SER A 102 -27.60 29.52 -14.78
C SER A 102 -27.24 28.05 -14.56
N PHE A 103 -26.02 27.62 -14.89
CA PHE A 103 -25.61 26.23 -14.75
C PHE A 103 -25.65 25.77 -13.27
N VAL A 104 -26.39 24.69 -13.01
CA VAL A 104 -26.54 24.09 -11.68
C VAL A 104 -25.31 23.25 -11.36
N VAL A 105 -24.62 23.58 -10.28
CA VAL A 105 -23.49 22.79 -9.76
C VAL A 105 -23.98 21.69 -8.83
N GLU A 106 -23.22 20.59 -8.75
CA GLU A 106 -23.52 19.50 -7.80
C GLU A 106 -23.54 19.99 -6.35
N ASP A 107 -24.35 19.31 -5.53
CA ASP A 107 -24.48 19.65 -4.12
C ASP A 107 -23.13 19.60 -3.41
N THR A 108 -22.94 20.54 -2.48
CA THR A 108 -21.70 20.61 -1.70
C THR A 108 -21.56 19.35 -0.85
N VAL A 109 -20.50 18.60 -1.08
CA VAL A 109 -20.13 17.47 -0.23
C VAL A 109 -19.75 18.02 1.14
N VAL A 110 -20.53 17.67 2.17
CA VAL A 110 -20.24 18.02 3.56
C VAL A 110 -19.00 17.24 3.99
N ASN A 111 -17.90 17.95 4.26
CA ASN A 111 -16.74 17.32 4.88
C ASN A 111 -17.10 16.92 6.31
N GLU A 112 -16.71 15.71 6.72
CA GLU A 112 -16.61 15.38 8.15
C GLU A 112 -15.73 16.44 8.83
N ALA A 113 -16.17 16.94 9.99
CA ALA A 113 -15.45 17.99 10.71
C ALA A 113 -13.96 17.58 10.86
N PRO A 114 -13.00 18.45 10.53
CA PRO A 114 -11.60 18.10 10.61
C PRO A 114 -11.24 17.76 12.06
N GLU A 115 -10.95 16.48 12.33
CA GLU A 115 -10.43 16.04 13.61
C GLU A 115 -9.06 16.70 13.85
N ALA A 116 -8.81 17.11 15.10
CA ALA A 116 -7.51 17.64 15.49
C ALA A 116 -6.42 16.62 15.11
N PRO A 117 -5.31 17.04 14.46
CA PRO A 117 -4.27 16.13 14.03
C PRO A 117 -3.67 15.41 15.25
N SER A 118 -4.05 14.15 15.45
CA SER A 118 -3.47 13.29 16.47
C SER A 118 -2.30 12.53 15.86
N GLU A 119 -1.11 12.70 16.45
CA GLU A 119 0.04 11.88 16.08
C GLU A 119 -0.26 10.42 16.43
N ARG A 120 -0.18 9.55 15.42
CA ARG A 120 -0.36 8.10 15.64
C ARG A 120 0.71 7.60 16.60
N LEU A 121 0.40 6.56 17.37
CA LEU A 121 1.34 5.99 18.35
C LEU A 121 2.72 5.70 17.76
N LEU A 122 2.78 5.16 16.53
CA LEU A 122 4.00 4.81 15.81
C LEU A 122 4.81 6.02 15.30
N GLU A 123 4.20 7.21 15.23
CA GLU A 123 4.86 8.46 14.81
C GLU A 123 5.58 9.16 15.96
N ARG A 124 5.23 8.81 17.21
CA ARG A 124 5.76 9.47 18.40
C ARG A 124 7.26 9.20 18.56
N PRO A 125 8.09 10.22 18.90
CA PRO A 125 9.52 10.05 19.12
C PRO A 125 9.86 9.01 20.19
N ARG A 126 9.02 8.89 21.23
CA ARG A 126 9.17 7.90 22.29
C ARG A 126 8.97 6.48 21.80
N ALA A 127 8.03 6.24 20.89
CA ALA A 127 7.80 4.90 20.33
C ALA A 127 9.03 4.43 19.53
N PHE A 128 9.62 5.32 18.73
CA PHE A 128 10.88 5.07 18.04
C PHE A 128 12.01 4.69 19.01
N ALA A 129 12.24 5.49 20.06
CA ALA A 129 13.31 5.21 21.02
C ALA A 129 13.09 3.90 21.80
N LEU A 130 11.86 3.68 22.28
CA LEU A 130 11.51 2.49 23.07
C LEU A 130 11.58 1.21 22.26
N THR A 131 11.13 1.22 21.01
CA THR A 131 11.19 0.02 20.15
C THR A 131 12.62 -0.36 19.76
N LEU A 132 13.48 0.62 19.49
CA LEU A 132 14.91 0.35 19.25
C LEU A 132 15.61 -0.17 20.51
N GLN A 133 15.34 0.42 21.67
CA GLN A 133 15.88 -0.07 22.94
C GLN A 133 15.40 -1.50 23.22
N ALA A 134 14.12 -1.79 23.03
CA ALA A 134 13.57 -3.12 23.19
C ALA A 134 14.23 -4.12 22.23
N LEU A 135 14.50 -3.73 20.98
CA LEU A 135 15.21 -4.56 20.01
C LEU A 135 16.62 -4.91 20.48
N VAL A 136 17.39 -3.92 20.96
CA VAL A 136 18.74 -4.14 21.51
C VAL A 136 18.71 -5.07 22.72
N VAL A 137 17.82 -4.79 23.68
CA VAL A 137 17.70 -5.61 24.89
C VAL A 137 17.31 -7.05 24.54
N THR A 138 16.36 -7.23 23.62
CA THR A 138 15.93 -8.56 23.18
C THR A 138 17.05 -9.29 22.45
N SER A 139 17.83 -8.61 21.60
CA SER A 139 19.02 -9.17 20.96
C SER A 139 20.04 -9.67 21.98
N PHE A 140 20.37 -8.85 22.98
CA PHE A 140 21.33 -9.22 24.01
C PHE A 140 20.86 -10.39 24.87
N ILE A 141 19.58 -10.40 25.25
CA ILE A 141 18.98 -11.52 25.99
C ILE A 141 19.03 -12.78 25.13
N SER A 142 18.66 -12.68 23.86
CA SER A 142 18.68 -13.80 22.92
C SER A 142 20.09 -14.39 22.81
N GLU A 143 21.09 -13.56 22.55
CA GLU A 143 22.50 -13.99 22.47
C GLU A 143 22.96 -14.65 23.77
N ARG A 144 22.59 -14.07 24.91
CA ARG A 144 23.01 -14.58 26.21
C ARG A 144 22.39 -15.93 26.55
N VAL A 145 21.16 -16.18 26.14
CA VAL A 145 20.43 -17.42 26.42
C VAL A 145 20.82 -18.55 25.47
N THR A 146 21.25 -18.23 24.24
CA THR A 146 21.67 -19.25 23.26
C THR A 146 23.15 -19.60 23.33
N GLN A 147 24.02 -18.71 23.83
CA GLN A 147 25.44 -19.00 24.00
C GLN A 147 25.74 -19.74 25.31
N PHE A 148 26.27 -20.96 25.19
CA PHE A 148 26.74 -21.80 26.31
C PHE A 148 28.21 -21.58 26.68
N ARG A 149 28.90 -20.66 26.00
CA ARG A 149 30.32 -20.31 26.24
C ARG A 149 30.44 -19.00 27.04
N LYS A 150 31.67 -18.66 27.43
CA LYS A 150 31.97 -17.36 28.02
C LYS A 150 31.59 -16.25 27.04
N THR A 151 30.90 -15.23 27.52
CA THR A 151 30.41 -14.12 26.69
C THR A 151 31.57 -13.41 25.99
N ASP A 152 31.52 -13.41 24.66
CA ASP A 152 32.35 -12.52 23.84
C ASP A 152 31.60 -11.19 23.67
N TRP A 153 32.29 -10.09 23.97
CA TRP A 153 31.74 -8.74 23.80
C TRP A 153 31.50 -8.40 22.33
N GLY A 154 32.27 -8.99 21.41
CA GLY A 154 32.07 -8.85 19.97
C GLY A 154 30.77 -9.46 19.50
N ASP A 155 30.48 -10.70 19.90
CA ASP A 155 29.22 -11.39 19.56
C ASP A 155 28.02 -10.64 20.14
N LEU A 156 28.12 -10.22 21.42
CA LEU A 156 27.06 -9.45 22.06
C LEU A 156 26.80 -8.14 21.31
N LEU A 157 27.84 -7.39 20.94
CA LEU A 157 27.69 -6.16 20.17
C LEU A 157 27.04 -6.43 18.80
N MET A 158 27.52 -7.44 18.08
CA MET A 158 27.02 -7.78 16.75
C MET A 158 25.56 -8.26 16.78
N SER A 159 25.14 -8.93 17.85
CA SER A 159 23.74 -9.36 18.05
C SER A 159 22.74 -8.19 18.02
N ALA A 160 23.16 -6.98 18.43
CA ALA A 160 22.35 -5.77 18.34
C ALA A 160 22.61 -4.95 17.08
N VAL A 161 23.88 -4.85 16.63
CA VAL A 161 24.24 -4.04 15.45
C VAL A 161 23.56 -4.54 14.19
N VAL A 162 23.52 -5.85 13.96
CA VAL A 162 22.91 -6.45 12.75
C VAL A 162 21.42 -6.12 12.63
N PRO A 163 20.54 -6.43 13.61
CA PRO A 163 19.13 -6.11 13.49
C PRO A 163 18.85 -4.61 13.48
N LEU A 164 19.61 -3.79 14.22
CA LEU A 164 19.50 -2.33 14.14
C LEU A 164 19.83 -1.81 12.74
N GLY A 165 20.97 -2.24 12.18
CA GLY A 165 21.41 -1.87 10.84
C GLY A 165 20.38 -2.26 9.79
N LEU A 166 19.85 -3.48 9.87
CA LEU A 166 18.78 -3.94 8.98
C LEU A 166 17.52 -3.07 9.09
N ALA A 167 17.07 -2.77 10.31
CA ALA A 167 15.88 -1.94 10.52
C ALA A 167 16.06 -0.52 9.95
N LEU A 168 17.24 0.07 10.15
CA LEU A 168 17.56 1.42 9.68
C LEU A 168 17.72 1.47 8.15
N LEU A 169 18.39 0.50 7.55
CA LEU A 169 18.54 0.40 6.09
C LEU A 169 17.20 0.18 5.40
N TRP A 170 16.41 -0.76 5.92
CA TRP A 170 15.05 -1.02 5.44
C TRP A 170 14.16 0.22 5.55
N ALA A 171 14.19 0.89 6.71
CA ALA A 171 13.47 2.14 6.91
C ALA A 171 13.93 3.25 5.96
N GLY A 172 15.23 3.33 5.65
CA GLY A 172 15.79 4.25 4.66
C GLY A 172 15.14 4.05 3.28
N GLY A 173 15.09 2.80 2.80
CA GLY A 173 14.45 2.46 1.53
C GLY A 173 12.97 2.86 1.47
N TRP A 174 12.20 2.51 2.50
CA TRP A 174 10.79 2.92 2.59
C TRP A 174 10.61 4.43 2.70
N SER A 175 11.52 5.13 3.38
CA SER A 175 11.46 6.58 3.53
C SER A 175 11.73 7.29 2.21
N LEU A 176 12.67 6.78 1.41
CA LEU A 176 12.90 7.25 0.04
C LEU A 176 11.67 7.01 -0.83
N ALA A 177 11.07 5.83 -0.79
CA ALA A 177 9.82 5.53 -1.50
C ALA A 177 8.68 6.48 -1.07
N SER A 178 8.55 6.74 0.23
CA SER A 178 7.56 7.69 0.77
C SER A 178 7.81 9.14 0.30
N ARG A 179 9.08 9.55 0.19
CA ARG A 179 9.47 10.87 -0.31
C ARG A 179 9.12 11.02 -1.78
N ILE A 180 9.33 9.99 -2.59
CA ILE A 180 8.99 10.00 -4.02
C ILE A 180 7.47 10.01 -4.21
N ALA A 181 6.75 9.12 -3.54
CA ALA A 181 5.31 8.95 -3.77
C ALA A 181 4.42 10.01 -3.08
N ARG A 182 4.85 10.54 -1.93
CA ARG A 182 4.02 11.42 -1.07
C ARG A 182 4.67 12.75 -0.72
N LYS A 183 5.89 13.04 -1.22
CA LYS A 183 6.68 14.25 -0.90
C LYS A 183 6.92 14.47 0.60
N ARG A 184 6.85 13.42 1.41
CA ARG A 184 7.12 13.44 2.86
C ARG A 184 8.06 12.31 3.22
N PHE A 185 9.03 12.59 4.09
CA PHE A 185 10.05 11.62 4.50
C PHE A 185 9.76 11.09 5.92
N HIS A 186 9.25 9.85 6.02
CA HIS A 186 8.80 9.27 7.29
C HIS A 186 9.77 8.23 7.90
N PHE A 187 11.01 8.63 8.15
CA PHE A 187 12.05 7.71 8.66
C PHE A 187 11.70 7.04 9.99
N ARG A 188 11.35 7.85 11.00
CA ARG A 188 11.08 7.34 12.36
C ARG A 188 9.99 6.26 12.39
N VAL A 189 8.90 6.47 11.64
CA VAL A 189 7.79 5.52 11.58
C VAL A 189 8.22 4.22 10.93
N HIS A 190 8.91 4.30 9.78
CA HIS A 190 9.38 3.11 9.08
C HIS A 190 10.41 2.33 9.90
N THR A 191 11.26 3.01 10.68
CA THR A 191 12.16 2.35 11.63
C THR A 191 11.40 1.69 12.77
N THR A 192 10.39 2.36 13.33
CA THR A 192 9.56 1.81 14.42
C THR A 192 8.83 0.55 13.96
N ILE A 193 8.25 0.56 12.76
CA ILE A 193 7.60 -0.61 12.16
C ILE A 193 8.60 -1.74 11.93
N ALA A 194 9.76 -1.44 11.33
CA ALA A 194 10.80 -2.44 11.07
C ALA A 194 11.32 -3.08 12.37
N ALA A 195 11.57 -2.27 13.40
CA ALA A 195 12.01 -2.75 14.71
C ALA A 195 10.96 -3.64 15.38
N LEU A 196 9.67 -3.29 15.29
CA LEU A 196 8.58 -4.13 15.80
C LEU A 196 8.45 -5.47 15.05
N VAL A 197 8.66 -5.47 13.73
CA VAL A 197 8.69 -6.72 12.95
C VAL A 197 9.89 -7.59 13.36
N LEU A 198 11.09 -7.01 13.51
CA LEU A 198 12.27 -7.76 13.97
C LEU A 198 12.12 -8.28 15.40
N LEU A 199 11.51 -7.49 16.30
CA LEU A 199 11.13 -7.96 17.63
C LEU A 199 10.17 -9.14 17.57
N GLY A 200 9.16 -9.08 16.70
CA GLY A 200 8.25 -10.20 16.46
C GLY A 200 9.00 -11.45 15.99
N PHE A 201 9.95 -11.32 15.05
CA PHE A 201 10.79 -12.43 14.61
C PHE A 201 11.68 -13.00 15.71
N ALA A 202 12.20 -12.17 16.62
CA ALA A 202 13.01 -12.64 17.75
C ALA A 202 12.17 -13.34 18.81
N LEU A 203 10.94 -12.89 19.06
CA LEU A 203 10.08 -13.37 20.16
C LEU A 203 9.17 -14.53 19.76
N LEU A 204 8.72 -14.60 18.51
CA LEU A 204 7.80 -15.66 18.07
C LEU A 204 8.37 -17.07 18.25
N PRO A 205 9.62 -17.39 17.81
CA PRO A 205 10.15 -18.75 17.97
C PRO A 205 10.18 -19.25 19.42
N PRO A 206 10.73 -18.53 20.41
CA PRO A 206 10.72 -19.00 21.80
C PRO A 206 9.30 -19.07 22.39
N LEU A 207 8.39 -18.17 22.00
CA LEU A 207 6.98 -18.25 22.41
C LEU A 207 6.31 -19.52 21.88
N PHE A 208 6.51 -19.85 20.60
CA PHE A 208 6.00 -21.08 20.00
C PHE A 208 6.63 -22.32 20.63
N ALA A 209 7.92 -22.30 20.93
CA ALA A 209 8.59 -23.40 21.63
C ALA A 209 8.01 -23.60 23.05
N LEU A 210 7.78 -22.52 23.78
CA LEU A 210 7.15 -22.55 25.10
C LEU A 210 5.74 -23.14 25.02
N VAL A 211 4.90 -22.66 24.10
CA VAL A 211 3.53 -23.16 23.92
C VAL A 211 3.53 -24.63 23.49
N SER A 212 4.39 -25.00 22.54
CA SER A 212 4.57 -26.39 22.10
C SER A 212 4.91 -27.32 23.25
N PHE A 213 5.92 -26.95 24.05
CA PHE A 213 6.37 -27.71 25.20
C PHE A 213 5.32 -27.78 26.32
N SER A 214 4.69 -26.64 26.64
CA SER A 214 3.75 -26.53 27.76
C SER A 214 2.52 -27.41 27.53
N PHE A 215 2.02 -27.48 26.30
CA PHE A 215 0.79 -28.17 25.95
C PHE A 215 1.00 -29.46 25.14
N SER A 216 2.24 -29.86 24.87
CA SER A 216 2.57 -31.05 24.07
C SER A 216 1.90 -31.06 22.70
N LEU A 217 1.91 -29.92 22.00
CA LEU A 217 1.22 -29.75 20.72
C LEU A 217 2.02 -30.37 19.56
N GLY A 218 1.32 -31.05 18.65
CA GLY A 218 1.89 -31.74 17.50
C GLY A 218 2.13 -30.86 16.26
N SER A 219 2.22 -31.50 15.08
CA SER A 219 2.58 -30.89 13.78
C SER A 219 1.72 -29.69 13.37
N TRP A 220 0.47 -29.60 13.81
CA TRP A 220 -0.42 -28.45 13.57
C TRP A 220 0.16 -27.11 14.05
N LEU A 221 1.08 -27.12 15.02
CA LEU A 221 1.72 -25.90 15.50
C LEU A 221 2.65 -25.27 14.46
N ALA A 222 3.23 -26.07 13.54
CA ALA A 222 4.07 -25.58 12.46
C ALA A 222 3.27 -24.67 11.50
N PHE A 223 2.05 -25.09 11.17
CA PHE A 223 1.12 -24.28 10.38
C PHE A 223 0.72 -23.00 11.13
N GLY A 224 0.40 -23.10 12.42
CA GLY A 224 0.12 -21.92 13.25
C GLY A 224 1.28 -20.93 13.31
N ARG A 225 2.52 -21.42 13.42
CA ARG A 225 3.75 -20.60 13.39
C ARG A 225 3.91 -19.89 12.05
N MET A 226 3.65 -20.58 10.95
CA MET A 226 3.70 -20.00 9.62
C MET A 226 2.67 -18.88 9.45
N LEU A 227 1.42 -19.09 9.87
CA LEU A 227 0.39 -18.04 9.85
C LEU A 227 0.77 -16.83 10.71
N ALA A 228 1.36 -17.05 11.89
CA ALA A 228 1.84 -15.95 12.73
C ALA A 228 2.94 -15.12 12.06
N VAL A 229 3.88 -15.78 11.38
CA VAL A 229 4.94 -15.11 10.60
C VAL A 229 4.36 -14.32 9.43
N LEU A 230 3.45 -14.91 8.65
CA LEU A 230 2.77 -14.22 7.55
C LEU A 230 1.95 -13.02 8.05
N GLY A 231 1.27 -13.19 9.18
CA GLY A 231 0.52 -12.10 9.84
C GLY A 231 1.44 -10.95 10.27
N LEU A 232 2.60 -11.26 10.85
CA LEU A 232 3.59 -10.26 11.28
C LEU A 232 4.17 -9.49 10.09
N VAL A 233 4.59 -10.20 9.03
CA VAL A 233 5.11 -9.59 7.80
C VAL A 233 4.01 -8.76 7.12
N GLY A 234 2.81 -9.31 7.01
CA GLY A 234 1.64 -8.63 6.44
C GLY A 234 1.30 -7.36 7.20
N TRP A 235 1.33 -7.39 8.54
CA TRP A 235 1.13 -6.21 9.38
C TRP A 235 2.20 -5.13 9.12
N GLY A 236 3.47 -5.53 9.06
CA GLY A 236 4.57 -4.60 8.76
C GLY A 236 4.44 -3.95 7.38
N LEU A 237 4.22 -4.77 6.34
CA LEU A 237 4.03 -4.30 4.97
C LEU A 237 2.79 -3.43 4.84
N TYR A 238 1.68 -3.78 5.50
CA TYR A 238 0.47 -2.97 5.54
C TYR A 238 0.80 -1.55 6.00
N TRP A 239 1.46 -1.42 7.15
CA TRP A 239 1.78 -0.11 7.69
C TRP A 239 2.78 0.65 6.83
N HIS A 240 3.84 0.02 6.31
CA HIS A 240 4.74 0.66 5.34
C HIS A 240 3.97 1.21 4.13
N LEU A 241 3.12 0.40 3.51
CA LEU A 241 2.33 0.77 2.34
C LEU A 241 1.30 1.87 2.64
N ARG A 242 0.78 1.98 3.86
CA ARG A 242 -0.14 3.07 4.26
C ARG A 242 0.55 4.44 4.30
N TYR A 243 1.87 4.49 4.51
CA TYR A 243 2.64 5.74 4.45
C TYR A 243 3.17 6.06 3.05
N VAL A 244 3.32 5.06 2.17
CA VAL A 244 3.81 5.27 0.80
C VAL A 244 2.68 5.46 -0.22
N THR A 245 1.60 4.70 -0.12
CA THR A 245 0.53 4.67 -1.12
C THR A 245 -0.67 5.53 -0.72
N ARG A 246 -1.52 5.85 -1.70
CA ARG A 246 -2.85 6.45 -1.47
C ARG A 246 -3.98 5.40 -1.43
N TRP A 247 -3.63 4.12 -1.48
CA TRP A 247 -4.61 3.06 -1.58
C TRP A 247 -5.46 2.98 -0.32
N SER A 248 -6.76 2.66 -0.50
CA SER A 248 -7.65 2.39 0.62
C SER A 248 -7.13 1.20 1.42
N GLY A 249 -7.34 1.20 2.75
CA GLY A 249 -6.87 0.11 3.61
C GLY A 249 -7.36 -1.27 3.14
N LYS A 250 -8.61 -1.34 2.66
CA LYS A 250 -9.22 -2.55 2.09
C LYS A 250 -8.45 -3.07 0.87
N ARG A 251 -7.97 -2.19 -0.01
CA ARG A 251 -7.21 -2.59 -1.20
C ARG A 251 -5.84 -3.17 -0.82
N VAL A 252 -5.15 -2.54 0.14
CA VAL A 252 -3.86 -3.05 0.65
C VAL A 252 -4.03 -4.43 1.30
N VAL A 253 -5.02 -4.58 2.19
CA VAL A 253 -5.30 -5.86 2.86
C VAL A 253 -5.59 -6.97 1.85
N ARG A 254 -6.43 -6.72 0.84
CA ARG A 254 -6.72 -7.72 -0.21
C ARG A 254 -5.45 -8.17 -0.93
N GLY A 255 -4.58 -7.24 -1.33
CA GLY A 255 -3.31 -7.58 -1.99
C GLY A 255 -2.39 -8.41 -1.09
N LEU A 256 -2.29 -8.06 0.20
CA LEU A 256 -1.48 -8.81 1.16
C LEU A 256 -2.03 -10.21 1.45
N VAL A 257 -3.35 -10.37 1.52
CA VAL A 257 -3.99 -11.69 1.67
C VAL A 257 -3.68 -12.57 0.47
N ILE A 258 -3.85 -12.06 -0.76
CA ILE A 258 -3.53 -12.81 -1.98
C ILE A 258 -2.05 -13.22 -2.00
N ALA A 259 -1.14 -12.28 -1.68
CA ALA A 259 0.29 -12.58 -1.60
C ALA A 259 0.61 -13.63 -0.53
N SER A 260 -0.02 -13.55 0.65
CA SER A 260 0.19 -14.49 1.76
C SER A 260 -0.31 -15.89 1.40
N VAL A 261 -1.47 -16.01 0.75
CA VAL A 261 -1.97 -17.29 0.24
C VAL A 261 -1.03 -17.85 -0.82
N GLY A 262 -0.53 -17.01 -1.73
CA GLY A 262 0.45 -17.42 -2.74
C GLY A 262 1.73 -17.97 -2.12
N VAL A 263 2.30 -17.27 -1.14
CA VAL A 263 3.45 -17.77 -0.36
C VAL A 263 3.10 -19.08 0.31
N MET A 264 1.91 -19.20 0.90
CA MET A 264 1.50 -20.42 1.60
C MET A 264 1.39 -21.63 0.69
N VAL A 265 0.82 -21.45 -0.52
CA VAL A 265 0.75 -22.52 -1.52
C VAL A 265 2.15 -22.91 -1.99
N LEU A 266 3.02 -21.92 -2.26
CA LEU A 266 4.38 -22.17 -2.75
C LEU A 266 5.25 -22.93 -1.75
N THR A 267 5.19 -22.58 -0.45
CA THR A 267 6.01 -23.24 0.57
C THR A 267 5.51 -24.64 0.95
N ASN A 268 4.24 -24.97 0.65
CA ASN A 268 3.64 -26.29 0.94
C ASN A 268 3.35 -27.08 -0.36
N ALA A 269 3.96 -26.67 -1.49
CA ALA A 269 3.65 -27.25 -2.79
C ALA A 269 4.03 -28.73 -2.88
N SER A 270 5.12 -29.16 -2.24
CA SER A 270 5.54 -30.57 -2.17
C SER A 270 4.45 -31.45 -1.58
N ASP A 271 3.95 -31.04 -0.42
CA ASP A 271 2.99 -31.81 0.38
C ASP A 271 1.63 -31.84 -0.32
N LEU A 272 1.23 -30.71 -0.92
CA LEU A 272 0.02 -30.60 -1.73
C LEU A 272 0.07 -31.48 -3.00
N LEU A 273 1.27 -31.69 -3.55
CA LEU A 273 1.47 -32.56 -4.72
C LEU A 273 1.69 -34.03 -4.34
N GLY A 274 1.64 -34.38 -3.05
CA GLY A 274 1.90 -35.74 -2.56
C GLY A 274 3.36 -36.18 -2.69
N ASN A 275 4.27 -35.23 -2.93
CA ASN A 275 5.70 -35.46 -3.02
C ASN A 275 6.32 -35.27 -1.63
N GLU A 276 5.95 -36.13 -0.67
CA GLU A 276 6.62 -36.16 0.63
C GLU A 276 8.02 -36.79 0.44
N PRO A 277 9.12 -36.02 0.52
CA PRO A 277 10.44 -36.61 0.45
C PRO A 277 10.62 -37.52 1.66
N PHE A 278 11.10 -38.74 1.42
CA PHE A 278 11.52 -39.61 2.50
C PHE A 278 12.56 -38.89 3.35
N SER A 279 12.25 -38.66 4.63
CA SER A 279 13.16 -38.08 5.61
C SER A 279 13.81 -39.18 6.43
N GLU A 280 15.13 -39.21 6.46
CA GLU A 280 15.91 -40.04 7.39
C GLU A 280 15.97 -39.43 8.80
N GLU A 281 15.51 -38.18 8.95
CA GLU A 281 15.50 -37.48 10.22
C GLU A 281 14.16 -37.65 10.95
N LEU A 282 14.24 -38.10 12.20
CA LEU A 282 13.11 -38.05 13.14
C LEU A 282 12.81 -36.58 13.51
N GLU A 283 11.66 -36.09 13.07
CA GLU A 283 11.15 -34.78 13.44
C GLU A 283 10.42 -34.84 14.79
N PHE A 284 11.09 -34.40 15.85
CA PHE A 284 10.47 -34.22 17.16
C PHE A 284 10.93 -32.90 17.80
N PRO A 285 10.14 -32.33 18.72
CA PRO A 285 10.53 -31.11 19.42
C PRO A 285 11.84 -31.34 20.20
N ARG A 286 12.92 -30.65 19.80
CA ARG A 286 14.24 -30.71 20.49
C ARG A 286 14.37 -29.69 21.63
N SER A 287 13.32 -28.93 21.93
CA SER A 287 13.31 -27.90 22.97
C SER A 287 13.14 -28.52 24.37
N LEU A 288 14.16 -28.39 25.20
CA LEU A 288 14.13 -28.77 26.61
C LEU A 288 13.95 -27.52 27.47
N LEU A 289 12.76 -27.36 28.05
CA LEU A 289 12.44 -26.27 28.97
C LEU A 289 12.28 -26.81 30.40
N PRO A 290 12.39 -25.94 31.44
CA PRO A 290 12.18 -26.36 32.83
C PRO A 290 10.86 -27.13 33.01
N PRO A 291 10.86 -28.28 33.71
CA PRO A 291 9.67 -29.13 33.86
C PRO A 291 8.46 -28.40 34.47
N VAL A 292 8.69 -27.38 35.29
CA VAL A 292 7.63 -26.54 35.89
C VAL A 292 6.77 -25.80 34.85
N LEU A 293 7.27 -25.61 33.63
CA LEU A 293 6.53 -24.97 32.54
C LEU A 293 5.64 -25.97 31.78
N ARG A 294 5.75 -27.28 32.07
CA ARG A 294 4.92 -28.31 31.42
C ARG A 294 3.54 -28.37 32.09
N LEU A 295 2.50 -28.05 31.33
CA LEU A 295 1.10 -28.12 31.75
C LEU A 295 0.39 -29.39 31.25
N ALA A 296 0.91 -30.00 30.17
CA ALA A 296 0.38 -31.23 29.62
C ALA A 296 0.54 -32.41 30.61
N PRO A 297 -0.48 -33.27 30.74
CA PRO A 297 -0.43 -34.42 31.64
C PRO A 297 0.73 -35.36 31.28
N ALA A 298 1.29 -36.00 32.29
CA ALA A 298 2.25 -37.07 32.10
C ALA A 298 1.51 -38.37 31.75
N HIS A 299 2.03 -39.11 30.78
CA HIS A 299 1.53 -40.43 30.42
C HIS A 299 2.41 -41.49 31.08
N SER A 300 1.80 -42.59 31.57
CA SER A 300 2.56 -43.72 32.11
C SER A 300 3.13 -44.57 30.97
N MET A 301 4.21 -45.29 31.25
CA MET A 301 4.78 -46.26 30.30
C MET A 301 3.74 -47.29 29.83
N ASP A 302 2.87 -47.75 30.73
CA ASP A 302 1.82 -48.72 30.41
C ASP A 302 0.81 -48.13 29.40
N SER A 303 0.37 -46.89 29.61
CA SER A 303 -0.53 -46.20 28.67
C SER A 303 0.11 -46.03 27.29
N PHE A 304 1.41 -45.74 27.24
CA PHE A 304 2.14 -45.62 25.98
C PHE A 304 2.15 -46.96 25.21
N PHE A 305 2.43 -48.08 25.87
CA PHE A 305 2.43 -49.38 25.19
C PHE A 305 1.03 -49.82 24.74
N GLU A 306 -0.03 -49.49 25.48
CA GLU A 306 -1.41 -49.71 25.02
C GLU A 306 -1.72 -48.89 23.76
N ASP A 307 -1.33 -47.61 23.73
CA ASP A 307 -1.60 -46.69 22.61
C ASP A 307 -0.85 -47.08 21.33
N VAL A 308 0.25 -47.84 21.42
CA VAL A 308 1.06 -48.27 20.27
C VAL A 308 0.53 -49.54 19.59
N LYS A 309 -0.24 -50.40 20.29
CA LYS A 309 -0.79 -51.66 19.72
C LYS A 309 -1.58 -51.48 18.41
N PRO A 310 -2.41 -50.43 18.23
CA PRO A 310 -3.08 -50.19 16.95
C PRO A 310 -2.12 -49.85 15.81
N LEU A 311 -0.98 -49.25 16.12
CA LEU A 311 0.07 -48.91 15.14
C LEU A 311 0.77 -50.17 14.64
N GLU A 312 1.10 -51.11 15.54
CA GLU A 312 1.65 -52.42 15.21
C GLU A 312 0.78 -53.14 14.18
N LYS A 313 -0.55 -53.19 14.41
CA LYS A 313 -1.49 -53.79 13.47
C LYS A 313 -1.49 -53.12 12.09
N LYS A 314 -1.33 -51.80 12.02
CA LYS A 314 -1.27 -51.07 10.74
C LYS A 314 0.02 -51.40 9.99
N VAL A 315 1.16 -51.47 10.69
CA VAL A 315 2.44 -51.83 10.09
C VAL A 315 2.40 -53.26 9.57
N ASP A 316 1.88 -54.20 10.37
CA ASP A 316 1.72 -55.60 9.96
C ASP A 316 0.82 -55.77 8.72
N ALA A 317 -0.23 -54.94 8.59
CA ALA A 317 -1.09 -54.94 7.42
C ALA A 317 -0.33 -54.48 6.15
N LEU A 318 0.47 -53.42 6.26
CA LEU A 318 1.28 -52.90 5.16
C LEU A 318 2.38 -53.89 4.71
N VAL A 319 2.92 -54.70 5.63
CA VAL A 319 3.87 -55.76 5.29
C VAL A 319 3.21 -56.91 4.53
N LYS A 320 1.92 -57.18 4.76
CA LYS A 320 1.16 -58.25 4.08
C LYS A 320 0.61 -57.85 2.72
N GLU A 321 0.51 -56.55 2.42
CA GLU A 321 0.08 -56.03 1.12
C GLU A 321 1.23 -55.89 0.09
N ARG A 322 2.46 -56.26 0.48
CA ARG A 322 3.67 -56.20 -0.35
C ARG A 322 4.12 -57.59 -0.80
#